data_AF-W1YC94-F1
#
_entry.id   AF-W1YC94-F1
#
_cell.length_a   1.000
_cell.length_b   1.000
_cell.length_c   1.000
_cell.angle_alpha   90.00
_cell.angle_beta   90.00
_cell.angle_gamma   90.00
#
_symmetry.space_group_name_H-M   'P 1'
#
loop_
_entity.id
_entity.type
_entity.pdbx_description
1 polymer ?
#
loop_
_entity_poly.entity_id
_entity_poly.type
_entity_poly.pdbx_seq_one_letter_code
_entity_poly.pdbx_strand_id
1 'polypeptide(L)'
;FLWPIITDESDSVLAEGAIDGNSSISTVEQTSNKPIAYITGAVVSPGLYEFESSATVGDVVKLAGGLLPYADVESINMAKSVNAGDHIHIVFNF
;
A
#
# COMPACT_ATOMS: atom_id res chain seq x y z
N PHE A 1 12.65 -32.36 36.39
CA PHE A 1 13.67 -33.42 36.20
C PHE A 1 14.54 -33.04 35.03
N LEU A 2 15.85 -33.11 35.29
CA LEU A 2 17.00 -32.72 34.48
C LEU A 2 16.98 -33.39 33.10
N TRP A 3 17.23 -32.63 32.02
CA TRP A 3 17.63 -33.22 30.75
C TRP A 3 19.16 -33.44 30.75
N PRO A 4 19.66 -34.53 30.17
CA PRO A 4 21.08 -34.86 30.19
C PRO A 4 21.87 -33.92 29.26
N ILE A 5 22.96 -33.39 29.79
CA ILE A 5 24.06 -32.84 29.00
C ILE A 5 24.76 -34.01 28.30
N ILE A 6 24.66 -34.06 26.97
CA ILE A 6 25.56 -34.89 26.17
C ILE A 6 26.81 -34.06 25.96
N THR A 7 27.85 -34.43 26.68
CA THR A 7 29.23 -34.05 26.39
C THR A 7 29.77 -35.09 25.40
N ASP A 8 30.13 -34.65 24.19
CA ASP A 8 31.21 -35.29 23.44
C ASP A 8 31.93 -34.22 22.62
N GLU A 9 33.18 -34.03 23.00
CA GLU A 9 34.16 -33.22 22.33
C GLU A 9 34.55 -33.93 21.02
N SER A 10 34.39 -33.29 19.86
CA SER A 10 35.20 -33.62 18.70
C SER A 10 35.42 -32.38 17.84
N ASP A 11 36.56 -31.77 18.09
CA ASP A 11 37.25 -30.84 17.21
C ASP A 11 37.47 -31.49 15.83
N SER A 12 37.01 -30.85 14.76
CA SER A 12 37.68 -30.90 13.46
C SER A 12 37.19 -29.79 12.54
N VAL A 13 38.10 -28.84 12.35
CA VAL A 13 38.21 -27.82 11.31
C VAL A 13 37.55 -28.15 9.97
N LEU A 14 36.92 -27.15 9.35
CA LEU A 14 37.21 -26.71 7.97
C LEU A 14 36.73 -25.25 7.82
N ALA A 15 37.68 -24.34 7.70
CA ALA A 15 37.43 -22.98 7.26
C ALA A 15 36.98 -23.02 5.80
N GLU A 16 35.72 -22.69 5.55
CA GLU A 16 35.23 -22.40 4.20
C GLU A 16 34.61 -21.01 4.20
N GLY A 17 34.94 -20.27 3.15
CA GLY A 17 34.98 -18.82 3.12
C GLY A 17 33.65 -18.16 3.45
N ALA A 18 33.76 -17.07 4.20
CA ALA A 18 32.76 -16.02 4.17
C ALA A 18 32.59 -15.57 2.70
N ILE A 19 31.48 -15.98 2.10
CA ILE A 19 30.87 -15.23 1.01
C ILE A 19 29.64 -14.55 1.56
N ASP A 20 29.78 -13.24 1.56
CA ASP A 20 28.97 -12.21 2.17
C ASP A 20 27.51 -12.26 1.72
N GLY A 21 26.65 -11.93 2.69
CA GLY A 21 25.22 -11.73 2.46
C GLY A 21 24.95 -10.69 1.37
N ASN A 22 24.11 -11.08 0.41
CA ASN A 22 23.14 -10.17 -0.16
C ASN A 22 21.77 -10.82 0.09
N SER A 23 20.99 -10.28 1.03
CA SER A 23 20.12 -9.11 0.83
C SER A 23 18.91 -9.44 -0.04
N SER A 24 18.10 -10.38 0.42
CA SER A 24 16.64 -10.30 0.24
C SER A 24 16.01 -9.93 1.58
N ILE A 25 16.52 -8.86 2.19
CA ILE A 25 15.68 -8.06 3.08
C ILE A 25 14.72 -7.41 2.10
N SER A 26 13.53 -8.00 1.93
CA SER A 26 12.39 -7.34 1.31
C SER A 26 12.42 -5.91 1.82
N THR A 27 12.69 -4.97 0.92
CA THR A 27 12.65 -3.54 1.19
C THR A 27 11.44 -3.31 2.09
N VAL A 28 11.71 -3.09 3.37
CA VAL A 28 10.74 -2.47 4.27
C VAL A 28 10.63 -1.09 3.68
N GLU A 29 9.70 -0.96 2.74
CA GLU A 29 9.41 0.28 2.05
C GLU A 29 9.19 1.29 3.17
N GLN A 30 10.15 2.21 3.25
CA GLN A 30 10.17 3.24 4.26
C GLN A 30 8.79 3.88 4.22
N THR A 31 8.05 3.71 5.31
CA THR A 31 6.67 4.15 5.47
C THR A 31 6.62 5.67 5.40
N SER A 32 6.73 6.22 4.19
CA SER A 32 6.09 7.48 3.86
C SER A 32 4.62 7.19 4.00
N ASN A 33 4.06 7.46 5.18
CA ASN A 33 2.65 7.25 5.49
C ASN A 33 1.85 8.28 4.69
N LYS A 34 1.75 8.05 3.38
CA LYS A 34 0.92 8.84 2.50
C LYS A 34 -0.53 8.44 2.76
N PRO A 35 -1.43 9.42 2.89
CA PRO A 35 -2.84 9.11 3.05
C PRO A 35 -3.35 8.36 1.81
N ILE A 36 -4.16 7.34 2.04
CA ILE A 36 -4.75 6.48 1.01
C ILE A 36 -6.26 6.63 1.04
N ALA A 37 -6.90 6.73 -0.11
CA ALA A 37 -8.35 6.76 -0.25
C ALA A 37 -8.80 5.60 -1.13
N TYR A 38 -9.99 5.09 -0.84
CA TYR A 38 -10.62 4.06 -1.63
C TYR A 38 -11.66 4.69 -2.55
N ILE A 39 -11.57 4.44 -3.85
CA ILE A 39 -12.49 4.99 -4.85
C ILE A 39 -13.22 3.86 -5.60
N THR A 40 -14.54 3.99 -5.71
CA THR A 40 -15.38 3.01 -6.41
C THR A 40 -16.49 3.68 -7.22
N GLY A 41 -17.11 2.91 -8.12
CA GLY A 41 -18.27 3.35 -8.90
C GLY A 41 -17.89 3.80 -10.31
N ALA A 42 -18.47 4.91 -10.78
CA ALA A 42 -18.33 5.39 -12.16
C ALA A 42 -16.98 6.11 -12.44
N VAL A 43 -15.87 5.42 -12.21
CA VAL A 43 -14.49 5.87 -12.49
C VAL A 43 -13.75 4.86 -13.37
N VAL A 44 -12.75 5.34 -14.13
CA VAL A 44 -12.01 4.49 -15.08
C VAL A 44 -11.31 3.31 -14.41
N SER A 45 -10.70 3.54 -13.24
CA SER A 45 -10.03 2.49 -12.46
C SER A 45 -10.41 2.63 -10.98
N PRO A 46 -11.33 1.79 -10.46
CA PRO A 46 -11.62 1.75 -9.04
C PRO A 46 -10.48 1.05 -8.29
N GLY A 47 -10.21 1.48 -7.06
CA GLY A 47 -9.09 0.95 -6.27
C GLY A 47 -8.65 1.85 -5.13
N LEU A 48 -7.48 1.56 -4.59
CA LEU A 48 -6.83 2.37 -3.55
C LEU A 48 -5.82 3.31 -4.21
N TYR A 49 -5.88 4.57 -3.83
CA TYR A 49 -5.00 5.61 -4.37
C TYR A 49 -4.34 6.39 -3.25
N GLU A 50 -3.02 6.49 -3.33
CA GLU A 50 -2.23 7.37 -2.48
C GLU A 50 -2.36 8.81 -2.98
N PHE A 51 -2.51 9.75 -2.06
CA PHE A 51 -2.64 11.16 -2.39
C PHE A 51 -1.85 12.02 -1.41
N GLU A 52 -1.70 13.30 -1.72
CA GLU A 52 -1.02 14.26 -0.85
C GLU A 52 -2.00 14.81 0.20
N SER A 53 -1.56 15.15 1.42
CA SER A 53 -2.47 15.54 2.52
C SER A 53 -3.41 16.73 2.26
N SER A 54 -3.20 17.49 1.17
CA SER A 54 -4.07 18.59 0.74
C SER A 54 -4.91 18.25 -0.50
N ALA A 55 -5.00 16.98 -0.89
CA ALA A 55 -5.73 16.57 -2.09
C ALA A 55 -7.24 16.71 -1.93
N THR A 56 -7.89 16.94 -3.06
CA THR A 56 -9.35 16.98 -3.17
C THR A 56 -9.88 15.69 -3.79
N VAL A 57 -11.20 15.48 -3.68
CA VAL A 57 -11.89 14.37 -4.35
C VAL A 57 -11.58 14.37 -5.85
N GLY A 58 -11.54 15.55 -6.48
CA GLY A 58 -11.19 15.69 -7.88
C GLY A 58 -9.77 15.24 -8.20
N ASP A 59 -8.81 15.36 -7.29
CA ASP A 59 -7.45 14.87 -7.51
C ASP A 59 -7.39 13.34 -7.42
N VAL A 60 -8.08 12.74 -6.45
CA VAL A 60 -8.19 11.27 -6.36
C VAL A 60 -8.91 10.68 -7.57
N VAL A 61 -9.96 11.34 -8.05
CA VAL A 61 -10.67 10.96 -9.29
C VAL A 61 -9.75 11.03 -10.51
N LYS A 62 -8.90 12.06 -10.62
CA LYS A 62 -7.90 12.13 -11.71
C LYS A 62 -6.89 10.98 -11.62
N LEU A 63 -6.44 10.62 -10.41
CA LEU A 63 -5.55 9.47 -10.20
C LEU A 63 -6.22 8.16 -10.62
N ALA A 64 -7.53 8.05 -10.43
CA ALA A 64 -8.35 6.93 -10.89
C ALA A 64 -8.61 6.91 -12.42
N GLY A 65 -7.97 7.80 -13.19
CA GLY A 65 -8.14 7.91 -14.64
C GLY A 65 -9.32 8.79 -15.08
N GLY A 66 -9.99 9.46 -14.14
CA GLY A 66 -11.14 10.31 -14.40
C GLY A 66 -12.48 9.61 -14.25
N LEU A 67 -13.54 10.38 -14.50
CA LEU A 67 -14.92 9.93 -14.45
C LEU A 67 -15.32 9.25 -15.74
N LEU A 68 -16.20 8.26 -15.64
CA LEU A 68 -16.83 7.66 -16.81
C LEU A 68 -17.94 8.58 -17.37
N PRO A 69 -18.32 8.46 -18.66
CA PRO A 69 -19.31 9.34 -19.29
C PRO A 69 -20.69 9.33 -18.64
N TYR A 70 -21.01 8.25 -17.91
CA TYR A 70 -22.25 8.05 -17.18
C TYR A 70 -22.06 8.27 -15.66
N ALA A 71 -21.02 8.97 -15.23
CA ALA A 71 -20.85 9.34 -13.83
C ALA A 71 -21.78 10.49 -13.46
N ASP A 72 -22.41 10.40 -12.29
CA ASP A 72 -23.23 11.47 -11.74
C ASP A 72 -22.33 12.54 -11.09
N VAL A 73 -21.96 13.55 -11.87
CA VAL A 73 -21.06 14.63 -11.42
C VAL A 73 -21.73 15.61 -10.47
N GLU A 74 -23.06 15.68 -10.47
CA GLU A 74 -23.83 16.60 -9.63
C GLU A 74 -23.92 16.12 -8.18
N SER A 75 -23.92 14.80 -7.95
CA SER A 75 -23.92 14.22 -6.61
C SER A 75 -22.57 14.27 -5.89
N ILE A 76 -21.49 14.67 -6.56
CA ILE A 76 -20.13 14.63 -6.00
C ILE A 76 -19.50 16.02 -5.88
N ASN A 77 -19.05 16.36 -4.67
CA ASN A 77 -18.28 17.57 -4.46
C ASN A 77 -16.79 17.32 -4.79
N MET A 78 -16.40 17.68 -6.02
CA MET A 78 -15.01 17.55 -6.50
C MET A 78 -14.00 18.38 -5.70
N ALA A 79 -14.43 19.47 -5.06
CA ALA A 79 -13.56 20.35 -4.28
C ALA A 79 -13.45 19.94 -2.80
N LYS A 80 -14.17 18.89 -2.38
CA LYS A 80 -14.10 18.40 -1.01
C LYS A 80 -12.69 17.87 -0.72
N SER A 81 -12.12 18.27 0.41
CA SER A 81 -10.87 17.68 0.91
C SER A 81 -11.08 16.20 1.24
N VAL A 82 -10.05 15.39 0.94
CA VAL A 82 -10.07 13.95 1.21
C VAL A 82 -9.18 13.64 2.40
N ASN A 83 -9.66 12.78 3.29
CA ASN A 83 -8.90 12.30 4.44
C ASN A 83 -8.41 10.86 4.23
N ALA A 84 -7.35 10.50 4.95
CA ALA A 84 -6.83 9.13 4.92
C ALA A 84 -7.91 8.14 5.35
N GLY A 85 -8.14 7.11 4.56
CA GLY A 85 -9.18 6.10 4.79
C GLY A 85 -10.56 6.49 4.26
N ASP A 86 -10.71 7.63 3.58
CA ASP A 86 -11.98 7.99 2.96
C ASP A 86 -12.40 6.99 1.88
N HIS A 87 -13.69 6.67 1.88
CA HIS A 87 -14.33 5.95 0.79
C HIS A 87 -15.11 6.94 -0.07
N ILE A 88 -14.67 7.08 -1.32
CA ILE A 88 -15.30 7.92 -2.34
C ILE A 88 -16.07 7.00 -3.28
N HIS A 89 -17.39 7.14 -3.30
CA HIS A 89 -18.26 6.40 -4.22
C HIS A 89 -18.87 7.33 -5.26
N ILE A 90 -18.65 7.03 -6.53
CA ILE A 90 -19.20 7.80 -7.65
C ILE A 90 -20.41 7.05 -8.18
N VAL A 91 -21.58 7.67 -8.07
CA VAL A 91 -22.85 7.11 -8.55
C VAL A 91 -22.87 7.13 -10.09
N PHE A 92 -23.55 6.16 -10.67
CA PHE A 92 -23.81 6.12 -12.10
C PHE A 92 -25.15 6.82 -12.41
N ASN A 93 -25.18 7.67 -13.43
CA ASN A 93 -26.36 8.32 -13.96
C ASN A 93 -26.86 7.53 -15.19
N PHE A 94 -27.92 6.73 -14.99
CA PHE A 94 -28.59 5.93 -16.03
C PHE A 94 -30.04 6.35 -16.18
#